data_AF-A0A1N7PMT4-F1
#
_entry.id   AF-A0A1N7PMT4-F1
#
_cell.length_a   1.000
_cell.length_b   1.000
_cell.length_c   1.000
_cell.angle_alpha   90.00
_cell.angle_beta   90.00
_cell.angle_gamma   90.00
#
_symmetry.space_group_name_H-M   'P 1'
#
loop_
_entity.id
_entity.type
_entity.pdbx_description
1 polymer ?
#
loop_
_entity_poly.entity_id
_entity_poly.type
_entity_poly.pdbx_seq_one_letter_code
_entity_poly.pdbx_strand_id
1 'polypeptide(L)'
;MKFLSSMPNLYNFMRDGISFDSLLKRYALTCDHVVFNRFGAPIGEGEFDSVGHFLAACALKQENYELARALGNDTRFSSIFIDMWDYVDDAGKLERTRYAFVDEATSKAIGDFAYSEVRRKKGLNADSYDFKLDEVKEIVGDLQADIGLNEYARCEGLGTMASYSDIVGRALGNLSKQPADNLIDLFDEPLLFPDLTSVPWDAVLELRSDRTAKEFRAFLERCVSSELDVEKIGKDLSNDIWRLVKEVEPSVGKAILTAIASNLPSPIIINPIGVGIGMKDVATARQIKRDFAHVFFIQKLQSKSQRKL
;
A
#
# COMPACT_ATOMS: atom_id res chain seq x y z
N MET A 1 5.63 -6.38 -9.35
CA MET A 1 6.07 -5.05 -8.85
C MET A 1 6.60 -5.22 -7.44
N LYS A 2 7.64 -4.47 -7.05
CA LYS A 2 8.20 -4.51 -5.69
C LYS A 2 8.25 -3.11 -5.09
N PHE A 3 7.80 -2.97 -3.85
CA PHE A 3 7.97 -1.73 -3.08
C PHE A 3 9.05 -1.88 -2.03
N LEU A 4 9.73 -0.77 -1.72
CA LEU A 4 10.56 -0.67 -0.53
C LEU A 4 9.74 -0.01 0.59
N SER A 5 9.83 -0.57 1.80
CA SER A 5 9.28 0.04 3.01
C SER A 5 10.18 -0.28 4.22
N SER A 6 9.94 0.42 5.33
CA SER A 6 10.72 0.34 6.57
C SER A 6 9.89 0.84 7.74
N MET A 7 10.37 0.67 8.99
CA MET A 7 9.67 1.26 10.14
C MET A 7 9.47 2.78 10.07
N PRO A 8 10.51 3.59 9.74
CA PRO A 8 10.34 5.01 9.47
C PRO A 8 9.22 5.33 8.47
N ASN A 9 9.15 4.56 7.38
CA ASN A 9 8.14 4.71 6.35
C ASN A 9 6.73 4.43 6.89
N LEU A 10 6.55 3.33 7.65
CA LEU A 10 5.28 3.03 8.32
C LEU A 10 4.85 4.19 9.24
N TYR A 11 5.77 4.74 10.04
CA TYR A 11 5.48 5.89 10.91
C TYR A 11 5.10 7.14 10.14
N ASN A 12 5.73 7.41 9.00
CA ASN A 12 5.36 8.52 8.11
C ASN A 12 3.92 8.39 7.62
N PHE A 13 3.50 7.21 7.15
CA PHE A 13 2.10 6.96 6.80
C PHE A 13 1.13 7.08 7.97
N MET A 14 1.52 6.64 9.16
CA MET A 14 0.72 6.82 10.36
C MET A 14 0.54 8.30 10.72
N ARG A 15 1.56 9.15 10.50
CA ARG A 15 1.44 10.60 10.67
C ARG A 15 0.47 11.24 9.68
N ASP A 16 0.28 10.63 8.51
CA ASP A 16 -0.73 11.01 7.52
C ASP A 16 -2.09 10.33 7.77
N GLY A 17 -2.25 9.60 8.87
CA GLY A 17 -3.52 9.01 9.28
C GLY A 17 -3.81 7.61 8.72
N ILE A 18 -2.85 7.01 8.01
CA ILE A 18 -2.98 5.65 7.48
C ILE A 18 -2.47 4.64 8.51
N SER A 19 -3.34 3.74 8.97
CA SER A 19 -2.94 2.68 9.90
C SER A 19 -2.01 1.65 9.26
N PHE A 20 -1.13 1.03 10.07
CA PHE A 20 -0.23 -0.03 9.61
C PHE A 20 -0.99 -1.17 8.93
N ASP A 21 -2.12 -1.59 9.51
CA ASP A 21 -2.96 -2.63 8.94
C ASP A 21 -3.46 -2.29 7.53
N SER A 22 -4.02 -1.08 7.36
CA SER A 22 -4.48 -0.62 6.04
C SER A 22 -3.32 -0.56 5.05
N LEU A 23 -2.19 0.05 5.44
CA LEU A 23 -1.02 0.19 4.58
C LEU A 23 -0.46 -1.16 4.10
N LEU A 24 -0.25 -2.09 5.04
CA LEU A 24 0.26 -3.42 4.73
C LEU A 24 -0.70 -4.19 3.80
N LYS A 25 -2.02 -3.99 3.94
CA LYS A 25 -3.01 -4.54 3.00
C LYS A 25 -2.95 -3.87 1.63
N ARG A 26 -2.78 -2.55 1.54
CA ARG A 26 -2.57 -1.84 0.27
C ARG A 26 -1.36 -2.39 -0.46
N TYR A 27 -0.24 -2.57 0.23
CA TYR A 27 0.93 -3.26 -0.31
C TYR A 27 0.61 -4.68 -0.76
N ALA A 28 -0.04 -5.47 0.10
CA ALA A 28 -0.46 -6.83 -0.22
C ALA A 28 -1.48 -6.91 -1.38
N LEU A 29 -2.12 -5.84 -1.81
CA LEU A 29 -3.02 -5.88 -2.97
C LEU A 29 -2.32 -5.39 -4.25
N THR A 30 -1.34 -4.50 -4.13
CA THR A 30 -0.67 -3.83 -5.26
C THR A 30 0.61 -4.52 -5.73
N CYS A 31 1.39 -5.13 -4.85
CA CYS A 31 2.71 -5.66 -5.19
C CYS A 31 2.82 -7.16 -4.96
N ASP A 32 3.78 -7.80 -5.64
CA ASP A 32 4.06 -9.22 -5.39
C ASP A 32 4.82 -9.38 -4.09
N HIS A 33 5.81 -8.50 -3.88
CA HIS A 33 6.62 -8.46 -2.68
C HIS A 33 6.88 -7.03 -2.24
N VAL A 34 6.96 -6.82 -0.93
CA VAL A 34 7.51 -5.64 -0.27
C VAL A 34 8.87 -6.03 0.28
N VAL A 35 9.91 -5.33 -0.16
CA VAL A 35 11.21 -5.39 0.49
C VAL A 35 11.12 -4.50 1.73
N PHE A 36 11.25 -5.10 2.91
CA PHE A 36 11.13 -4.42 4.19
C PHE A 36 12.51 -4.30 4.84
N ASN A 37 12.96 -3.07 5.06
CA ASN A 37 14.13 -2.81 5.89
C ASN A 37 13.71 -2.83 7.37
N ARG A 38 14.32 -3.75 8.14
CA ARG A 38 14.02 -3.96 9.57
C ARG A 38 14.65 -2.93 10.53
N PHE A 39 15.29 -1.87 10.03
CA PHE A 39 15.91 -0.88 10.91
C PHE A 39 14.92 -0.28 11.89
N GLY A 40 15.30 -0.22 13.17
CA GLY A 40 14.43 0.26 14.24
C GLY A 40 13.32 -0.73 14.65
N ALA A 41 13.22 -1.90 14.02
CA ALA A 41 12.32 -2.96 14.45
C ALA A 41 13.01 -3.88 15.47
N PRO A 42 12.35 -4.25 16.59
CA PRO A 42 12.89 -5.15 17.60
C PRO A 42 12.85 -6.63 17.18
N ILE A 43 13.46 -6.96 16.03
CA ILE A 43 13.52 -8.32 15.48
C ILE A 43 14.84 -8.98 15.88
N GLY A 44 14.76 -10.19 16.47
CA GLY A 44 15.93 -10.99 16.86
C GLY A 44 16.43 -10.77 18.29
N GLU A 45 15.98 -9.73 18.98
CA GLU A 45 16.29 -9.47 20.41
C GLU A 45 15.22 -9.99 21.38
N GLY A 46 14.25 -10.78 20.90
CA GLY A 46 13.39 -11.63 21.72
C GLY A 46 11.90 -11.54 21.41
N GLU A 47 11.34 -10.34 21.25
CA GLU A 47 9.89 -10.14 21.14
C GLU A 47 9.33 -10.63 19.80
N PHE A 48 10.08 -10.41 18.72
CA PHE A 48 9.74 -10.84 17.36
C PHE A 48 10.87 -11.65 16.74
N ASP A 49 10.52 -12.76 16.09
CA ASP A 49 11.43 -13.73 15.48
C ASP A 49 11.67 -13.50 13.98
N SER A 50 10.82 -12.71 13.32
CA SER A 50 10.87 -12.45 11.88
C SER A 50 10.19 -11.14 11.49
N VAL A 51 10.45 -10.66 10.27
CA VAL A 51 9.73 -9.53 9.66
C VAL A 51 8.24 -9.80 9.57
N GLY A 52 7.85 -11.03 9.19
CA GLY A 52 6.44 -11.43 9.12
C GLY A 52 5.75 -11.30 10.48
N HIS A 53 6.34 -11.83 11.55
CA HIS A 53 5.78 -11.72 12.89
C HIS A 53 5.68 -10.27 13.36
N PHE A 54 6.74 -9.48 13.18
CA PHE A 54 6.74 -8.08 13.59
C PHE A 54 5.67 -7.26 12.85
N LEU A 55 5.57 -7.40 11.52
CA LEU A 55 4.55 -6.69 10.73
C LEU A 55 3.13 -7.15 11.05
N ALA A 56 2.93 -8.44 11.33
CA ALA A 56 1.65 -8.95 11.80
C ALA A 56 1.26 -8.34 13.15
N ALA A 57 2.21 -8.18 14.07
CA ALA A 57 1.98 -7.52 15.35
C ALA A 57 1.63 -6.02 15.18
N CYS A 58 2.32 -5.33 14.27
CA CYS A 58 1.98 -3.96 13.87
C CYS A 58 0.56 -3.85 13.29
N ALA A 59 0.16 -4.78 12.41
CA ALA A 59 -1.18 -4.80 11.82
C ALA A 59 -2.27 -5.08 12.87
N LEU A 60 -2.01 -5.96 13.83
CA LEU A 60 -2.97 -6.34 14.88
C LEU A 60 -2.86 -5.50 16.16
N LYS A 61 -2.12 -4.37 16.11
CA LYS A 61 -1.90 -3.43 17.24
C LYS A 61 -1.37 -4.07 18.52
N GLN A 62 -0.61 -5.17 18.42
CA GLN A 62 -0.02 -5.88 19.55
C GLN A 62 -1.01 -6.41 20.62
N GLU A 63 -2.33 -6.30 20.41
CA GLU A 63 -3.34 -6.70 21.42
C GLU A 63 -3.51 -8.23 21.50
N ASN A 64 -3.02 -8.98 20.51
CA ASN A 64 -3.11 -10.44 20.48
C ASN A 64 -1.85 -11.08 19.88
N TYR A 65 -0.87 -11.32 20.74
CA TYR A 65 0.44 -11.90 20.38
C TYR A 65 0.32 -13.24 19.64
N GLU A 66 -0.55 -14.14 20.09
CA GLU A 66 -0.75 -15.44 19.46
C GLU A 66 -1.32 -15.32 18.04
N LEU A 67 -2.27 -14.41 17.81
CA LEU A 67 -2.79 -14.14 16.47
C LEU A 67 -1.73 -13.48 15.57
N ALA A 68 -0.94 -12.55 16.10
CA ALA A 68 0.16 -11.93 15.36
C ALA A 68 1.21 -12.96 14.96
N ARG A 69 1.56 -13.86 15.87
CA ARG A 69 2.48 -14.96 15.59
C ARG A 69 1.92 -15.94 14.57
N ALA A 70 0.64 -16.31 14.70
CA ALA A 70 -0.02 -17.20 13.74
C ALA A 70 -0.05 -16.60 12.33
N LEU A 71 -0.43 -15.32 12.20
CA LEU A 71 -0.42 -14.61 10.92
C LEU A 71 1.00 -14.45 10.36
N GLY A 72 1.96 -14.06 11.20
CA GLY A 72 3.37 -13.92 10.81
C GLY A 72 4.01 -15.23 10.34
N ASN A 73 3.56 -16.36 10.89
CA ASN A 73 4.01 -17.71 10.48
C ASN A 73 3.26 -18.25 9.25
N ASP A 74 2.15 -17.62 8.83
CA ASP A 74 1.45 -17.99 7.60
C ASP A 74 2.34 -17.64 6.40
N THR A 75 2.74 -18.66 5.64
CA THR A 75 3.60 -18.49 4.46
C THR A 75 2.98 -17.61 3.38
N ARG A 76 1.65 -17.53 3.30
CA ARG A 76 0.93 -16.64 2.38
C ARG A 76 1.12 -15.18 2.76
N PHE A 77 1.28 -14.89 4.07
CA PHE A 77 1.52 -13.54 4.60
C PHE A 77 3.01 -13.21 4.58
N SER A 78 3.85 -14.05 5.18
CA SER A 78 5.29 -13.77 5.31
C SER A 78 6.03 -13.72 3.97
N SER A 79 5.58 -14.45 2.94
CA SER A 79 6.18 -14.34 1.60
C SER A 79 5.92 -13.00 0.91
N ILE A 80 5.00 -12.17 1.43
CA ILE A 80 4.74 -10.84 0.91
C ILE A 80 5.86 -9.89 1.36
N PHE A 81 6.31 -10.00 2.60
CA PHE A 81 7.24 -9.05 3.22
C PHE A 81 8.61 -9.70 3.37
N ILE A 82 9.50 -9.37 2.44
CA ILE A 82 10.83 -9.95 2.38
C ILE A 82 11.81 -9.04 3.11
N ASP A 83 12.67 -9.63 3.91
CA ASP A 83 13.69 -8.90 4.63
C ASP A 83 14.75 -8.32 3.68
N MET A 84 14.98 -7.01 3.76
CA MET A 84 16.00 -6.35 2.96
C MET A 84 17.40 -6.86 3.29
N TRP A 85 17.66 -7.29 4.53
CA TRP A 85 18.97 -7.79 4.94
C TRP A 85 19.32 -9.12 4.24
N ASP A 86 18.34 -9.84 3.71
CA ASP A 86 18.57 -11.04 2.92
C ASP A 86 18.98 -10.73 1.46
N TYR A 87 18.88 -9.45 1.04
CA TYR A 87 19.18 -8.98 -0.31
C TYR A 87 20.45 -8.13 -0.42
N VAL A 88 21.05 -7.74 0.70
CA VAL A 88 22.23 -6.86 0.70
C VAL A 88 23.44 -7.60 1.27
N ASP A 89 24.59 -7.40 0.65
CA ASP A 89 25.83 -8.06 1.04
C ASP A 89 26.31 -7.69 2.46
N ASP A 90 26.05 -6.44 2.87
CA ASP A 90 26.41 -5.92 4.19
C ASP A 90 25.28 -5.04 4.74
N ALA A 91 24.39 -5.66 5.51
CA ALA A 91 23.32 -4.98 6.21
C ALA A 91 23.85 -3.91 7.18
N GLY A 92 24.97 -4.16 7.85
CA GLY A 92 25.58 -3.19 8.76
C GLY A 92 26.07 -1.93 8.04
N LYS A 93 26.59 -2.07 6.82
CA LYS A 93 26.95 -0.93 5.96
C LYS A 93 25.71 -0.16 5.54
N LEU A 94 24.67 -0.84 5.04
CA LEU A 94 23.37 -0.22 4.72
C LEU A 94 22.89 0.69 5.87
N GLU A 95 22.89 0.16 7.09
CA GLU A 95 22.40 0.91 8.25
C GLU A 95 23.27 2.11 8.63
N ARG A 96 24.57 2.09 8.32
CA ARG A 96 25.46 3.23 8.57
C ARG A 96 25.41 4.27 7.46
N THR A 97 25.14 3.84 6.22
CA THR A 97 25.29 4.72 5.05
C THR A 97 23.99 5.29 4.54
N ARG A 98 22.80 4.77 4.92
CA ARG A 98 21.51 5.26 4.37
C ARG A 98 21.33 6.78 4.43
N TYR A 99 21.76 7.43 5.51
CA TYR A 99 21.66 8.89 5.65
C TYR A 99 22.59 9.66 4.72
N ALA A 100 23.68 9.05 4.27
CA ALA A 100 24.61 9.66 3.32
C ALA A 100 24.03 9.75 1.89
N PHE A 101 22.91 9.05 1.63
CA PHE A 101 22.17 9.14 0.36
C PHE A 101 21.17 10.30 0.34
N VAL A 102 21.04 11.05 1.44
CA VAL A 102 20.29 12.30 1.50
C VAL A 102 21.26 13.46 1.32
N ASP A 103 21.14 14.22 0.24
CA ASP A 103 22.00 15.37 -0.01
C ASP A 103 21.76 16.50 1.01
N GLU A 104 22.74 17.41 1.12
CA GLU A 104 22.71 18.49 2.11
C GLU A 104 21.50 19.45 1.95
N ALA A 105 21.09 19.74 0.71
CA ALA A 105 19.96 20.61 0.45
C ALA A 105 18.64 19.96 0.89
N THR A 106 18.46 18.67 0.55
CA THR A 106 17.32 17.86 1.01
C THR A 106 17.31 17.72 2.54
N SER A 107 18.46 17.44 3.14
CA SER A 107 18.61 17.33 4.60
C SER A 107 18.20 18.62 5.32
N LYS A 108 18.64 19.78 4.82
CA LYS A 108 18.26 21.08 5.37
C LYS A 108 16.75 21.35 5.22
N ALA A 109 16.19 21.06 4.04
CA ALA A 109 14.76 21.25 3.78
C ALA A 109 13.88 20.39 4.71
N ILE A 110 14.28 19.13 4.95
CA ILE A 110 13.62 18.25 5.93
C ILE A 110 13.67 18.86 7.33
N GLY A 111 14.81 19.41 7.73
CA GLY A 111 14.96 20.09 9.03
C GLY A 111 13.97 21.25 9.18
N ASP A 112 13.95 22.18 8.23
CA ASP A 112 13.06 23.34 8.24
C ASP A 112 11.58 22.92 8.20
N PHE A 113 11.26 21.90 7.42
CA PHE A 113 9.92 21.31 7.35
C PHE A 113 9.49 20.71 8.70
N ALA A 114 10.33 19.89 9.33
CA ALA A 114 10.00 19.22 10.58
C ALA A 114 9.67 20.21 11.71
N TYR A 115 10.45 21.28 11.83
CA TYR A 115 10.13 22.38 12.76
C TYR A 115 8.75 23.00 12.48
N SER A 116 8.46 23.27 11.21
CA SER A 116 7.18 23.85 10.79
C SER A 116 6.01 22.91 11.06
N GLU A 117 6.21 21.61 10.83
CA GLU A 117 5.19 20.58 11.03
C GLU A 117 4.87 20.35 12.51
N VAL A 118 5.88 20.33 13.41
CA VAL A 118 5.64 20.26 14.86
C VAL A 118 4.85 21.47 15.35
N ARG A 119 5.20 22.67 14.90
CA ARG A 119 4.45 23.90 15.23
C ARG A 119 3.01 23.82 14.77
N ARG A 120 2.79 23.41 13.51
CA ARG A 120 1.45 23.22 12.94
C ARG A 120 0.61 22.26 13.77
N LYS A 121 1.17 21.08 14.11
CA LYS A 121 0.46 20.05 14.89
C LYS A 121 0.08 20.52 16.30
N LYS A 122 0.87 21.41 16.91
CA LYS A 122 0.60 21.97 18.24
C LYS A 122 -0.19 23.28 18.23
N GLY A 123 -0.50 23.83 17.06
CA GLY A 123 -1.15 25.14 16.94
C GLY A 123 -0.27 26.32 17.41
N LEU A 124 1.04 26.18 17.27
CA LEU A 124 2.01 27.20 17.69
C LEU A 124 2.31 28.20 16.56
N ASN A 125 2.70 29.41 16.94
CA ASN A 125 3.21 30.42 16.01
C ASN A 125 4.50 29.96 15.32
N ALA A 126 4.78 30.52 14.14
CA ALA A 126 5.91 30.12 13.28
C ALA A 126 7.29 30.27 13.92
N ASP A 127 7.43 31.18 14.89
CA ASP A 127 8.65 31.50 15.63
C ASP A 127 8.70 30.87 17.04
N SER A 128 7.64 30.17 17.44
CA SER A 128 7.59 29.51 18.74
C SER A 128 8.55 28.32 18.79
N TYR A 129 9.14 28.10 19.96
CA TYR A 129 9.93 26.93 20.33
C TYR A 129 9.31 26.17 21.50
N ASP A 130 8.02 26.39 21.78
CA ASP A 130 7.28 25.73 22.86
C ASP A 130 6.87 24.28 22.48
N PHE A 131 7.87 23.50 22.09
CA PHE A 131 7.76 22.09 21.72
C PHE A 131 9.01 21.33 22.17
N LYS A 132 8.96 20.00 22.15
CA LYS A 132 10.12 19.18 22.51
C LYS A 132 11.00 19.00 21.28
N LEU A 133 12.29 19.30 21.38
CA LEU A 133 13.23 19.08 20.27
C LEU A 133 13.25 17.62 19.80
N ASP A 134 12.96 16.66 20.67
CA ASP A 134 12.91 15.25 20.29
C ASP A 134 11.76 14.94 19.33
N GLU A 135 10.64 15.68 19.36
CA GLU A 135 9.54 15.54 18.37
C GLU A 135 10.01 15.98 16.97
N VAL A 136 10.85 17.02 16.90
CA VAL A 136 11.46 17.46 15.63
C VAL A 136 12.45 16.42 15.14
N LYS A 137 13.34 15.93 16.02
CA LYS A 137 14.34 14.92 15.67
C LYS A 137 13.71 13.62 15.17
N GLU A 138 12.57 13.21 15.75
CA GLU A 138 11.83 12.03 15.31
C GLU A 138 11.35 12.18 13.85
N ILE A 139 10.72 13.31 13.52
CA ILE A 139 10.28 13.57 12.14
C ILE A 139 11.47 13.66 11.18
N VAL A 140 12.54 14.37 11.56
CA VAL A 140 13.75 14.46 10.72
C VAL A 140 14.36 13.08 10.49
N GLY A 141 14.53 12.30 11.55
CA GLY A 141 15.13 10.97 11.50
C GLY A 141 14.34 10.03 10.61
N ASP A 142 13.01 10.05 10.72
CA ASP A 142 12.14 9.18 9.93
C ASP A 142 12.11 9.57 8.45
N LEU A 143 12.00 10.86 8.15
CA LEU A 143 12.02 11.35 6.75
C LEU A 143 13.36 11.07 6.08
N GLN A 144 14.48 11.34 6.76
CA GLN A 144 15.81 11.09 6.20
C GLN A 144 16.08 9.60 6.03
N ALA A 145 15.64 8.75 6.96
CA ALA A 145 15.80 7.31 6.85
C ALA A 145 15.01 6.76 5.66
N ASP A 146 13.75 7.20 5.50
CA ASP A 146 12.89 6.76 4.40
C ASP A 146 13.43 7.18 3.02
N ILE A 147 13.78 8.46 2.85
CA ILE A 147 14.37 8.97 1.60
C ILE A 147 15.72 8.30 1.31
N GLY A 148 16.60 8.24 2.32
CA GLY A 148 17.94 7.67 2.18
C GLY A 148 17.92 6.18 1.82
N LEU A 149 16.97 5.40 2.38
CA LEU A 149 16.80 3.98 2.03
C LEU A 149 16.33 3.80 0.59
N ASN A 150 15.39 4.62 0.12
CA ASN A 150 14.91 4.57 -1.26
C ASN A 150 16.00 4.98 -2.26
N GLU A 151 16.77 6.02 -1.97
CA GLU A 151 17.91 6.43 -2.80
C GLU A 151 19.04 5.39 -2.81
N TYR A 152 19.32 4.75 -1.67
CA TYR A 152 20.23 3.61 -1.61
C TYR A 152 19.76 2.48 -2.52
N ALA A 153 18.50 2.04 -2.37
CA ALA A 153 17.95 0.93 -3.14
C ALA A 153 17.96 1.20 -4.65
N ARG A 154 17.74 2.47 -5.05
CA ARG A 154 17.88 2.94 -6.42
C ARG A 154 19.33 2.83 -6.91
N CYS A 155 20.30 3.27 -6.11
CA CYS A 155 21.73 3.20 -6.45
C CYS A 155 22.25 1.76 -6.58
N GLU A 156 21.79 0.86 -5.71
CA GLU A 156 22.14 -0.56 -5.74
C GLU A 156 21.34 -1.37 -6.77
N GLY A 157 20.39 -0.76 -7.47
CA GLY A 157 19.62 -1.41 -8.52
C GLY A 157 18.70 -2.53 -8.03
N LEU A 158 18.15 -2.41 -6.80
CA LEU A 158 17.28 -3.44 -6.19
C LEU A 158 15.94 -3.66 -6.92
N GLY A 159 15.63 -2.85 -7.93
CA GLY A 159 14.40 -2.97 -8.73
C GLY A 159 13.13 -2.71 -7.91
N THR A 160 13.24 -1.93 -6.83
CA THR A 160 12.14 -1.50 -5.99
C THR A 160 11.65 -0.12 -6.39
N MET A 161 10.36 0.11 -6.26
CA MET A 161 9.77 1.43 -6.30
C MET A 161 9.67 2.02 -4.89
N ALA A 162 9.81 3.34 -4.79
CA ALA A 162 9.56 4.05 -3.55
C ALA A 162 8.06 4.14 -3.26
N SER A 163 7.70 4.00 -1.98
CA SER A 163 6.37 4.30 -1.48
C SER A 163 6.48 5.43 -0.46
N TYR A 164 6.31 6.67 -0.91
CA TYR A 164 6.43 7.84 -0.07
C TYR A 164 5.08 8.30 0.45
N SER A 165 4.97 8.56 1.75
CA SER A 165 3.75 9.15 2.30
C SER A 165 3.66 10.65 1.97
N ASP A 166 2.48 11.22 2.14
CA ASP A 166 2.25 12.64 1.87
C ASP A 166 3.18 13.56 2.69
N ILE A 167 3.53 13.19 3.93
CA ILE A 167 4.48 13.97 4.73
C ILE A 167 5.86 14.06 4.07
N VAL A 168 6.29 13.00 3.39
CA VAL A 168 7.52 13.00 2.60
C VAL A 168 7.35 13.91 1.39
N GLY A 169 6.22 13.79 0.67
CA GLY A 169 5.88 14.68 -0.44
C GLY A 169 5.83 16.16 -0.05
N ARG A 170 5.31 16.50 1.14
CA ARG A 170 5.30 17.88 1.67
C ARG A 170 6.68 18.37 2.09
N ALA A 171 7.51 17.49 2.68
CA ALA A 171 8.89 17.81 3.03
C ALA A 171 9.74 18.09 1.78
N LEU A 172 9.54 17.30 0.73
CA LEU A 172 10.20 17.42 -0.57
C LEU A 172 9.54 18.46 -1.49
N GLY A 173 8.28 18.83 -1.26
CA GLY A 173 7.50 19.74 -2.11
C GLY A 173 8.03 21.18 -2.12
N ASN A 174 8.90 21.52 -1.16
CA ASN A 174 9.71 22.73 -1.21
C ASN A 174 10.90 22.63 -2.21
N LEU A 175 11.19 21.44 -2.72
CA LEU A 175 12.29 21.10 -3.65
C LEU A 175 11.80 20.53 -5.00
N SER A 176 10.65 19.85 -5.06
CA SER A 176 10.06 19.30 -6.30
C SER A 176 8.59 19.71 -6.48
N LYS A 177 8.27 20.28 -7.65
CA LYS A 177 6.96 20.87 -7.99
C LYS A 177 5.79 19.88 -8.18
N GLN A 178 5.90 18.62 -7.80
CA GLN A 178 4.77 17.70 -7.79
C GLN A 178 4.88 16.79 -6.56
N PRO A 179 3.79 16.59 -5.78
CA PRO A 179 3.71 15.40 -4.95
C PRO A 179 3.83 14.21 -5.91
N ALA A 180 4.82 13.35 -5.71
CA ALA A 180 4.86 12.11 -6.45
C ALA A 180 3.63 11.32 -5.99
N ASP A 181 2.62 11.20 -6.85
CA ASP A 181 1.46 10.33 -6.62
C ASP A 181 1.95 9.00 -6.05
N ASN A 182 1.35 8.53 -4.95
CA ASN A 182 1.68 7.23 -4.40
C ASN A 182 0.61 6.23 -4.81
N LEU A 183 1.02 5.10 -5.39
CA LEU A 183 0.08 4.10 -5.88
C LEU A 183 -0.88 3.60 -4.80
N ILE A 184 -0.48 3.64 -3.53
CA ILE A 184 -1.34 3.22 -2.43
C ILE A 184 -2.53 4.18 -2.22
N ASP A 185 -2.48 5.41 -2.71
CA ASP A 185 -3.55 6.41 -2.59
C ASP A 185 -4.75 6.04 -3.47
N LEU A 186 -4.56 5.14 -4.43
CA LEU A 186 -5.63 4.53 -5.22
C LEU A 186 -6.74 3.94 -4.33
N PHE A 187 -6.40 3.46 -3.13
CA PHE A 187 -7.36 2.87 -2.19
C PHE A 187 -8.18 3.91 -1.41
N ASP A 188 -7.89 5.20 -1.58
CA ASP A 188 -8.67 6.28 -0.97
C ASP A 188 -9.89 6.67 -1.83
N GLU A 189 -10.13 5.97 -2.95
CA GLU A 189 -11.34 6.08 -3.77
C GLU A 189 -12.46 5.17 -3.24
N PRO A 190 -13.38 5.65 -2.37
CA PRO A 190 -14.33 4.82 -1.63
C PRO A 190 -15.40 4.17 -2.51
N LEU A 191 -15.59 4.65 -3.73
CA LEU A 191 -16.48 4.04 -4.71
C LEU A 191 -15.86 2.79 -5.35
N LEU A 192 -14.53 2.72 -5.41
CA LEU A 192 -13.81 1.61 -6.02
C LEU A 192 -13.38 0.63 -4.95
N PHE A 193 -12.79 1.10 -3.85
CA PHE A 193 -12.17 0.25 -2.84
C PHE A 193 -12.89 0.37 -1.50
N PRO A 194 -13.08 -0.75 -0.77
CA PRO A 194 -13.60 -0.69 0.57
C PRO A 194 -12.53 -0.19 1.54
N ASP A 195 -12.95 0.24 2.74
CA ASP A 195 -12.03 0.47 3.85
C ASP A 195 -11.30 -0.84 4.20
N LEU A 196 -10.00 -0.89 3.92
CA LEU A 196 -9.18 -2.09 4.10
C LEU A 196 -8.99 -2.47 5.57
N THR A 197 -9.18 -1.55 6.52
CA THR A 197 -9.13 -1.89 7.94
C THR A 197 -10.26 -2.86 8.32
N SER A 198 -11.39 -2.81 7.58
CA SER A 198 -12.53 -3.72 7.78
C SER A 198 -12.34 -5.11 7.17
N VAL A 199 -11.39 -5.28 6.24
CA VAL A 199 -11.17 -6.54 5.51
C VAL A 199 -10.25 -7.45 6.33
N PRO A 200 -10.64 -8.68 6.70
CA PRO A 200 -9.75 -9.57 7.46
C PRO A 200 -8.56 -10.04 6.61
N TRP A 201 -7.42 -10.28 7.26
CA TRP A 201 -6.20 -10.73 6.57
C TRP A 201 -6.40 -12.04 5.79
N ASP A 202 -7.15 -13.01 6.32
CA ASP A 202 -7.47 -14.24 5.58
C ASP A 202 -8.13 -13.96 4.23
N ALA A 203 -9.03 -12.97 4.16
CA ALA A 203 -9.66 -12.59 2.92
C ALA A 203 -8.69 -11.92 1.94
N VAL A 204 -7.76 -11.11 2.44
CA VAL A 204 -6.68 -10.51 1.63
C VAL A 204 -5.78 -11.60 1.05
N LEU A 205 -5.38 -12.57 1.86
CA LEU A 205 -4.51 -13.68 1.44
C LEU A 205 -5.20 -14.62 0.44
N GLU A 206 -6.49 -14.91 0.65
CA GLU A 206 -7.32 -15.63 -0.32
C GLU A 206 -7.40 -14.87 -1.65
N LEU A 207 -7.66 -13.56 -1.61
CA LEU A 207 -7.80 -12.74 -2.81
C LEU A 207 -6.48 -12.65 -3.58
N ARG A 208 -5.33 -12.53 -2.88
CA ARG A 208 -3.99 -12.56 -3.50
C ARG A 208 -3.73 -13.84 -4.29
N SER A 209 -4.32 -14.95 -3.85
CA SER A 209 -4.17 -16.26 -4.50
C SER A 209 -5.09 -16.41 -5.73
N ASP A 210 -6.03 -15.49 -5.93
CA ASP A 210 -6.93 -15.49 -7.08
C ASP A 210 -6.23 -15.00 -8.34
N ARG A 211 -6.55 -15.62 -9.49
CA ARG A 211 -6.03 -15.21 -10.80
C ARG A 211 -6.30 -13.73 -11.11
N THR A 212 -7.43 -13.17 -10.66
CA THR A 212 -7.76 -11.77 -10.90
C THR A 212 -6.81 -10.81 -10.18
N ALA A 213 -6.18 -11.22 -9.08
CA ALA A 213 -5.18 -10.39 -8.40
C ALA A 213 -3.91 -10.20 -9.23
N LYS A 214 -3.45 -11.26 -9.91
CA LYS A 214 -2.30 -11.16 -10.82
C LYS A 214 -2.56 -10.20 -11.97
N GLU A 215 -3.75 -10.28 -12.57
CA GLU A 215 -4.14 -9.38 -13.67
C GLU A 215 -4.33 -7.93 -13.19
N PHE A 216 -4.83 -7.73 -11.95
CA PHE A 216 -4.92 -6.41 -11.33
C PHE A 216 -3.53 -5.79 -11.14
N ARG A 217 -2.56 -6.53 -10.60
CA ARG A 217 -1.17 -6.03 -10.47
C ARG A 217 -0.54 -5.75 -11.83
N ALA A 218 -0.75 -6.62 -12.81
CA ALA A 218 -0.26 -6.39 -14.17
C ALA A 218 -0.91 -5.14 -14.81
N PHE A 219 -2.17 -4.83 -14.48
CA PHE A 219 -2.82 -3.57 -14.86
C PHE A 219 -2.11 -2.38 -14.20
N LEU A 220 -1.90 -2.40 -12.88
CA LEU A 220 -1.21 -1.33 -12.18
C LEU A 220 0.21 -1.10 -12.69
N GLU A 221 0.97 -2.17 -12.95
CA GLU A 221 2.32 -2.10 -13.51
C GLU A 221 2.36 -1.38 -14.86
N ARG A 222 1.38 -1.63 -15.74
CA ARG A 222 1.30 -0.93 -17.03
C ARG A 222 1.07 0.56 -16.83
N CYS A 223 0.18 0.93 -15.92
CA CYS A 223 -0.11 2.34 -15.62
C CYS A 223 1.12 3.07 -15.05
N VAL A 224 1.82 2.43 -14.11
CA VAL A 224 3.02 2.97 -13.47
C VAL A 224 4.18 3.14 -14.46
N SER A 225 4.31 2.26 -15.46
CA SER A 225 5.43 2.27 -16.40
C SER A 225 5.50 3.49 -17.33
N SER A 226 4.39 4.24 -17.49
CA SER A 226 4.34 5.44 -18.32
C SER A 226 4.64 6.72 -17.55
N GLU A 227 4.06 6.86 -16.35
CA GLU A 227 4.16 7.94 -15.36
C GLU A 227 3.09 7.60 -14.32
N LEU A 228 3.39 7.69 -13.02
CA LEU A 228 2.40 7.39 -11.99
C LEU A 228 1.42 8.56 -11.87
N ASP A 229 0.18 8.31 -12.29
CA ASP A 229 -0.96 9.24 -12.20
C ASP A 229 -2.14 8.47 -11.61
N VAL A 230 -2.34 8.60 -10.30
CA VAL A 230 -3.36 7.83 -9.55
C VAL A 230 -4.77 8.25 -9.95
N GLU A 231 -4.98 9.53 -10.24
CA GLU A 231 -6.28 10.05 -10.68
C GLU A 231 -6.67 9.43 -12.02
N LYS A 232 -5.73 9.35 -12.97
CA LYS A 232 -5.94 8.68 -14.26
C LYS A 232 -6.19 7.19 -14.09
N ILE A 233 -5.44 6.50 -13.22
CA ILE A 233 -5.69 5.08 -12.92
C ILE A 233 -7.12 4.88 -12.41
N GLY A 234 -7.57 5.72 -11.47
CA GLY A 234 -8.94 5.69 -10.96
C GLY A 234 -9.99 5.92 -12.05
N LYS A 235 -9.75 6.88 -12.96
CA LYS A 235 -10.62 7.12 -14.13
C LYS A 235 -10.65 5.95 -15.09
N ASP A 236 -9.52 5.33 -15.38
CA ASP A 236 -9.42 4.17 -16.27
C ASP A 236 -10.17 2.97 -15.69
N LEU A 237 -10.03 2.71 -14.39
CA LEU A 237 -10.80 1.69 -13.68
C LEU A 237 -12.31 1.96 -13.74
N SER A 238 -12.72 3.20 -13.50
CA SER A 238 -14.13 3.61 -13.59
C SER A 238 -14.69 3.43 -15.00
N ASN A 239 -13.92 3.79 -16.02
CA ASN A 239 -14.29 3.60 -17.42
C ASN A 239 -14.45 2.13 -17.77
N ASP A 240 -13.53 1.27 -17.32
CA ASP A 240 -13.60 -0.17 -17.58
C ASP A 240 -14.76 -0.85 -16.85
N ILE A 241 -15.17 -0.35 -15.67
CA ILE A 241 -16.43 -0.75 -15.02
C ILE A 241 -17.63 -0.44 -15.92
N TRP A 242 -17.74 0.78 -16.43
CA TRP A 242 -18.87 1.17 -17.28
C TRP A 242 -18.87 0.46 -18.63
N ARG A 243 -17.70 0.15 -19.19
CA ARG A 243 -17.57 -0.67 -20.40
C ARG A 243 -18.05 -2.08 -20.15
N LEU A 244 -17.59 -2.72 -19.07
CA LEU A 244 -18.05 -4.05 -18.68
C LEU A 244 -19.57 -4.08 -18.53
N VAL A 245 -20.16 -3.09 -17.86
CA VAL A 245 -21.62 -2.98 -17.67
C VAL A 245 -22.38 -2.89 -19.00
N LYS A 246 -21.83 -2.20 -20.01
CA LYS A 246 -22.44 -2.10 -21.36
C LYS A 246 -22.33 -3.40 -22.16
N GLU A 247 -21.28 -4.18 -21.91
CA GLU A 247 -20.99 -5.42 -22.66
C GLU A 247 -21.69 -6.67 -22.11
N VAL A 248 -22.22 -6.60 -20.88
CA VAL A 248 -22.93 -7.73 -20.22
C VAL A 248 -24.45 -7.56 -20.26
N GLU A 249 -25.19 -8.65 -20.02
CA GLU A 249 -26.65 -8.59 -19.88
C GLU A 249 -27.09 -7.62 -18.75
N PRO A 250 -28.25 -6.94 -18.88
CA PRO A 250 -28.70 -5.92 -17.92
C PRO A 250 -28.79 -6.41 -16.45
N SER A 251 -29.16 -7.68 -16.24
CA SER A 251 -29.23 -8.29 -14.90
C SER A 251 -27.85 -8.42 -14.25
N VAL A 252 -26.84 -8.82 -15.04
CA VAL A 252 -25.44 -8.93 -14.63
C VAL A 252 -24.84 -7.56 -14.43
N GLY A 253 -25.06 -6.63 -15.37
CA GLY A 253 -24.55 -5.26 -15.28
C GLY A 253 -25.10 -4.52 -14.06
N LYS A 254 -26.40 -4.67 -13.76
CA LYS A 254 -27.01 -4.13 -12.54
C LYS A 254 -26.37 -4.70 -11.29
N ALA A 255 -26.08 -6.00 -11.26
CA ALA A 255 -25.41 -6.62 -10.12
C ALA A 255 -23.99 -6.08 -9.93
N ILE A 256 -23.22 -5.85 -11.02
CA ILE A 256 -21.86 -5.29 -10.95
C ILE A 256 -21.91 -3.88 -10.37
N LEU A 257 -22.77 -3.03 -10.92
CA LEU A 257 -22.97 -1.66 -10.41
C LEU A 257 -23.43 -1.67 -8.96
N THR A 258 -24.36 -2.56 -8.60
CA THR A 258 -24.82 -2.68 -7.22
C THR A 258 -23.65 -3.08 -6.33
N ALA A 259 -22.85 -4.07 -6.72
CA ALA A 259 -21.73 -4.53 -5.91
C ALA A 259 -20.67 -3.44 -5.68
N ILE A 260 -20.41 -2.58 -6.66
CA ILE A 260 -19.42 -1.49 -6.57
C ILE A 260 -19.98 -0.26 -5.84
N ALA A 261 -21.21 0.13 -6.16
CA ALA A 261 -21.83 1.34 -5.62
C ALA A 261 -22.42 1.13 -4.22
N SER A 262 -22.71 -0.11 -3.82
CA SER A 262 -23.50 -0.32 -2.61
C SER A 262 -22.71 0.02 -1.35
N ASN A 263 -21.43 -0.32 -1.20
CA ASN A 263 -20.73 -0.31 0.11
C ASN A 263 -21.60 -0.89 1.28
N LEU A 264 -22.64 -1.64 0.91
CA LEU A 264 -23.79 -2.09 1.68
C LEU A 264 -23.95 -3.57 1.36
N PRO A 265 -24.40 -4.38 2.33
CA PRO A 265 -24.37 -5.83 2.25
C PRO A 265 -25.21 -6.29 1.05
N SER A 266 -24.54 -6.67 -0.03
CA SER A 266 -25.19 -7.33 -1.16
C SER A 266 -24.64 -8.75 -1.25
N PRO A 267 -25.45 -9.80 -1.06
CA PRO A 267 -25.01 -11.19 -1.11
C PRO A 267 -24.58 -11.66 -2.52
N ILE A 268 -24.54 -10.76 -3.52
CA ILE A 268 -24.32 -11.10 -4.92
C ILE A 268 -22.83 -11.05 -5.25
N ILE A 269 -22.11 -12.13 -4.93
CA ILE A 269 -20.79 -12.37 -5.53
C ILE A 269 -21.04 -12.77 -6.99
N ILE A 270 -20.78 -11.87 -7.93
CA ILE A 270 -20.84 -12.21 -9.36
C ILE A 270 -19.57 -13.00 -9.67
N ASN A 271 -19.72 -14.32 -9.70
CA ASN A 271 -18.67 -15.16 -10.22
C ASN A 271 -18.46 -14.81 -11.71
N PRO A 272 -17.21 -14.62 -12.19
CA PRO A 272 -16.92 -14.50 -13.61
C PRO A 272 -17.52 -15.63 -14.47
N ILE A 273 -17.76 -16.80 -13.87
CA ILE A 273 -18.49 -17.92 -14.49
C ILE A 273 -19.97 -17.57 -14.73
N GLY A 274 -20.62 -16.83 -13.82
CA GLY A 274 -22.01 -16.37 -13.97
C GLY A 274 -22.17 -15.32 -15.06
N VAL A 275 -21.15 -14.49 -15.31
CA VAL A 275 -21.10 -13.62 -16.51
C VAL A 275 -21.09 -14.46 -17.78
N GLY A 276 -20.38 -15.59 -17.76
CA GLY A 276 -20.37 -16.56 -18.86
C GLY A 276 -21.70 -17.28 -19.08
N ILE A 277 -22.52 -17.48 -18.05
CA ILE A 277 -23.88 -18.05 -18.20
C ILE A 277 -24.85 -17.01 -18.81
N GLY A 278 -24.66 -15.72 -18.51
CA GLY A 278 -25.38 -14.61 -19.16
C GLY A 278 -24.87 -14.28 -20.56
N MET A 279 -23.82 -14.94 -21.06
CA MET A 279 -23.37 -14.78 -22.44
C MET A 279 -23.65 -16.05 -23.22
N LYS A 280 -24.34 -15.93 -24.35
CA LYS A 280 -24.61 -17.07 -25.24
C LYS A 280 -23.35 -17.66 -25.87
N ASP A 281 -22.22 -16.95 -25.82
CA ASP A 281 -20.95 -17.35 -26.43
C ASP A 281 -19.81 -17.47 -25.39
N VAL A 282 -19.23 -18.67 -25.32
CA VAL A 282 -18.11 -19.02 -24.44
C VAL A 282 -16.84 -18.26 -24.81
N ALA A 283 -16.63 -17.92 -26.09
CA ALA A 283 -15.47 -17.16 -26.54
C ALA A 283 -15.53 -15.72 -26.01
N THR A 284 -16.69 -15.06 -26.16
CA THR A 284 -16.96 -13.71 -25.64
C THR A 284 -16.83 -13.66 -24.11
N ALA A 285 -17.34 -14.67 -23.40
CA ALA A 285 -17.20 -14.76 -21.95
C ALA A 285 -15.73 -14.87 -21.49
N ARG A 286 -14.92 -15.64 -22.22
CA ARG A 286 -13.47 -15.75 -21.93
C ARG A 286 -12.73 -14.45 -22.21
N GLN A 287 -13.09 -13.76 -23.28
CA GLN A 287 -12.49 -12.48 -23.65
C GLN A 287 -12.78 -11.41 -22.58
N ILE A 288 -14.04 -11.26 -22.17
CA ILE A 288 -14.45 -10.31 -21.13
C ILE A 288 -13.78 -10.62 -19.79
N LYS A 289 -13.68 -11.90 -19.43
CA LYS A 289 -12.95 -12.30 -18.22
C LYS A 289 -11.49 -11.87 -18.24
N ARG A 290 -10.84 -11.89 -19.41
CA ARG A 290 -9.44 -11.48 -19.56
C ARG A 290 -9.31 -9.96 -19.53
N ASP A 291 -10.15 -9.26 -20.28
CA ASP A 291 -10.03 -7.82 -20.49
C ASP A 291 -10.43 -7.03 -19.22
N PHE A 292 -11.39 -7.54 -18.44
CA PHE A 292 -11.89 -6.89 -17.22
C PHE A 292 -11.53 -7.63 -15.93
N ALA A 293 -10.47 -8.46 -15.94
CA ALA A 293 -10.05 -9.22 -14.76
C ALA A 293 -9.77 -8.33 -13.52
N HIS A 294 -9.24 -7.13 -13.75
CA HIS A 294 -8.98 -6.13 -12.72
C HIS A 294 -10.28 -5.57 -12.09
N VAL A 295 -11.36 -5.41 -12.87
CA VAL A 295 -12.68 -5.02 -12.34
C VAL A 295 -13.25 -6.11 -11.45
N PHE A 296 -13.14 -7.38 -11.86
CA PHE A 296 -13.59 -8.51 -11.03
C PHE A 296 -12.80 -8.65 -9.73
N PHE A 297 -11.52 -8.28 -9.73
CA PHE A 297 -10.73 -8.21 -8.49
C PHE A 297 -11.31 -7.17 -7.52
N ILE A 298 -11.58 -5.95 -8.00
CA ILE A 298 -12.17 -4.86 -7.19
C ILE A 298 -13.52 -5.31 -6.60
N GLN A 299 -14.39 -5.90 -7.43
CA GLN A 299 -15.66 -6.41 -6.97
C GLN A 299 -15.51 -7.48 -5.87
N LYS A 300 -14.60 -8.45 -6.06
CA LYS A 300 -14.34 -9.49 -5.05
C LYS A 300 -13.83 -8.87 -3.76
N LEU A 301 -12.93 -7.90 -3.83
CA LEU A 301 -12.42 -7.18 -2.66
C LEU A 301 -13.55 -6.51 -1.88
N GLN A 302 -14.46 -5.80 -2.56
CA GLN A 302 -15.64 -5.21 -1.92
C GLN A 302 -16.51 -6.28 -1.22
N SER A 303 -16.74 -7.42 -1.85
CA SER A 303 -17.53 -8.51 -1.22
C SER A 303 -16.87 -9.11 0.03
N LYS A 304 -15.54 -9.00 0.16
CA LYS A 304 -14.78 -9.55 1.30
C LYS A 304 -14.79 -8.65 2.52
N SER A 305 -14.85 -7.32 2.34
CA SER A 305 -15.11 -6.36 3.43
C SER A 305 -16.45 -6.65 4.13
N GLN A 306 -17.40 -7.23 3.40
CA GLN A 306 -18.79 -7.39 3.83
C GLN A 306 -19.11 -8.73 4.52
N ARG A 307 -18.15 -9.68 4.61
CA ARG A 307 -18.34 -10.94 5.36
C ARG A 307 -18.15 -10.72 6.87
N LYS A 308 -19.06 -9.96 7.48
CA LYS A 308 -19.38 -10.04 8.91
C LYS A 308 -20.87 -10.37 9.04
N LEU A 309 -21.18 -11.66 9.00
CA LEU A 309 -22.37 -12.27 9.58
C LEU A 309 -21.94 -13.61 10.19
#